data_AF-A0AB34H1D8-F1
#
_entry.id   AF-A0AB34H1D8-F1
#
_cell.length_a   1.000
_cell.length_b   1.000
_cell.length_c   1.000
_cell.angle_alpha   90.00
_cell.angle_beta   90.00
_cell.angle_gamma   90.00
#
_symmetry.space_group_name_H-M   'P 1'
#
loop_
_entity.id
_entity.type
_entity.pdbx_description
1 polymer ?
#
loop_
_entity_poly.entity_id
_entity_poly.type
_entity_poly.pdbx_seq_one_letter_code
_entity_poly.pdbx_strand_id
1 'polypeptide(L)'
;MAYPSLAVGGTPTVMQSRLQQDQLTQLLFSFYFSRFAIGDQATGWCSQGCQAIVDMGTFLLAVSQQYMTSFLQSTGAQQNENGDNNNYCMLGIEASYLPSSSGEPLWILGNVFLKEYYSVFDVANNHVGFALSTLTSARQLPAAACNLPKDSAIALMPLWLRAAF
;
A
#
# COMPACT_ATOMS: atom_id res chain seq x y z
N MET A 1 -11.14 -6.31 -2.34
CA MET A 1 -11.62 -7.70 -2.52
C MET A 1 -10.45 -8.65 -2.29
N ALA A 2 -10.37 -9.26 -1.10
CA ALA A 2 -9.54 -10.42 -0.75
C ALA A 2 -9.87 -10.88 0.68
N TYR A 3 -10.19 -9.94 1.57
CA TYR A 3 -10.39 -10.18 3.00
C TYR A 3 -11.68 -9.59 3.58
N PRO A 4 -12.31 -10.22 4.61
CA PRO A 4 -13.62 -9.86 5.13
C PRO A 4 -13.59 -8.62 6.02
N SER A 5 -12.43 -8.33 6.64
CA SER A 5 -12.23 -7.14 7.49
C SER A 5 -12.30 -5.83 6.71
N LEU A 6 -12.22 -5.88 5.38
CA LEU A 6 -12.37 -4.73 4.48
C LEU A 6 -13.73 -4.72 3.77
N ALA A 7 -14.58 -5.72 4.01
CA ALA A 7 -15.94 -5.73 3.51
C ALA A 7 -16.89 -5.02 4.48
N VAL A 8 -17.87 -4.30 3.93
CA VAL A 8 -18.92 -3.67 4.74
C VAL A 8 -19.63 -4.72 5.58
N GLY A 9 -19.66 -4.50 6.90
CA GLY A 9 -20.32 -5.37 7.86
C GLY A 9 -19.62 -6.71 8.14
N GLY A 10 -18.32 -6.85 7.82
CA GLY A 10 -17.57 -8.08 8.07
C GLY A 10 -17.97 -9.26 7.17
N THR A 11 -18.74 -8.99 6.12
CA THR A 11 -19.22 -10.00 5.18
C THR A 11 -18.02 -10.66 4.46
N PRO A 12 -17.92 -12.00 4.39
CA PRO A 12 -16.89 -12.66 3.61
C PRO A 12 -16.88 -12.12 2.16
N THR A 13 -15.74 -11.61 1.71
CA THR A 13 -15.62 -11.15 0.32
C THR A 13 -15.74 -12.34 -0.64
N VAL A 14 -16.13 -12.08 -1.88
CA VAL A 14 -16.17 -13.12 -2.93
C VAL A 14 -14.84 -13.88 -3.02
N MET A 15 -13.70 -13.18 -2.88
CA MET A 15 -12.39 -13.82 -2.85
C MET A 15 -12.15 -14.67 -1.59
N GLN A 16 -12.59 -14.22 -0.41
CA GLN A 16 -12.56 -15.02 0.82
C GLN A 16 -13.38 -16.29 0.68
N SER A 17 -14.62 -16.19 0.18
CA SER A 17 -15.50 -17.33 -0.04
C SER A 17 -14.90 -18.30 -1.04
N ARG A 18 -14.20 -17.78 -2.07
CA ARG A 18 -13.53 -18.60 -3.08
C ARG A 18 -12.28 -19.30 -2.53
N LEU A 19 -11.52 -18.68 -1.62
CA LEU A 19 -10.44 -19.33 -0.87
C LEU A 19 -10.97 -20.42 0.07
N GLN A 20 -12.06 -20.14 0.80
CA GLN A 20 -12.70 -21.10 1.72
C GLN A 20 -13.36 -22.30 1.03
N GLN A 21 -13.69 -22.16 -0.26
CA GLN A 21 -14.28 -23.22 -1.08
C GLN A 21 -13.24 -23.94 -1.95
N ASP A 22 -11.94 -23.77 -1.67
CA ASP A 22 -10.82 -24.34 -2.45
C ASP A 22 -10.87 -24.00 -3.95
N GLN A 23 -11.62 -22.97 -4.33
CA GLN A 23 -11.72 -22.48 -5.70
C GLN A 23 -10.61 -21.46 -6.05
N LEU A 24 -9.87 -21.02 -5.04
CA LEU A 24 -8.57 -20.37 -5.17
C LEU A 24 -7.58 -21.10 -4.27
N THR A 25 -6.53 -21.64 -4.87
CA THR A 25 -5.44 -22.26 -4.10
C THR A 25 -4.50 -21.21 -3.50
N GLN A 26 -4.53 -19.96 -3.98
CA GLN A 26 -3.61 -18.88 -3.59
C GLN A 26 -4.26 -17.49 -3.74
N LEU A 27 -3.76 -16.51 -2.99
CA LEU A 27 -4.07 -15.09 -3.17
C LEU A 27 -3.56 -14.63 -4.54
N LEU A 28 -4.46 -14.44 -5.51
CA LEU A 28 -4.11 -13.91 -6.83
C LEU A 28 -3.42 -12.56 -6.68
N PHE A 29 -2.30 -12.37 -7.39
CA PHE A 29 -1.53 -11.13 -7.46
C PHE A 29 -0.94 -10.66 -6.13
N SER A 30 -0.48 -11.62 -5.33
CA SER A 30 0.42 -11.33 -4.22
C SER A 30 1.89 -11.53 -4.61
N PHE A 31 2.78 -10.75 -4.00
CA PHE A 31 4.23 -10.86 -4.19
C PHE A 31 4.97 -10.55 -2.89
N TYR A 32 6.23 -10.95 -2.81
CA TYR A 32 7.09 -10.66 -1.67
C TYR A 32 8.09 -9.55 -2.00
N PHE A 33 8.41 -8.73 -1.01
CA PHE A 33 9.43 -7.70 -1.12
C PHE A 33 10.27 -7.63 0.16
N SER A 34 11.55 -7.31 0.00
CA SER A 34 12.54 -7.31 1.09
C SER A 34 12.94 -5.91 1.57
N ARG A 35 12.51 -4.87 0.86
CA ARG A 35 12.93 -3.49 1.14
C ARG A 35 11.75 -2.54 1.07
N PHE A 36 11.57 -1.79 2.16
CA PHE A 36 10.67 -0.64 2.23
C PHE A 36 11.50 0.59 2.58
N ALA A 37 11.22 1.72 1.95
CA ALA A 37 11.96 2.96 2.15
C ALA A 37 10.99 4.13 2.31
N ILE A 38 11.37 5.09 3.15
CA ILE A 38 10.70 6.38 3.27
C ILE A 38 11.70 7.45 2.87
N GLY A 39 11.44 8.11 1.73
CA GLY A 39 12.47 8.92 1.06
C GLY A 39 13.67 8.05 0.69
N ASP A 40 14.86 8.61 0.84
CA ASP A 40 16.13 7.90 0.60
C ASP A 40 16.52 6.89 1.69
N GLN A 41 15.73 6.76 2.76
CA GLN A 41 16.07 5.95 3.91
C GLN A 41 15.33 4.61 3.91
N ALA A 42 16.09 3.50 3.83
CA ALA A 42 15.53 2.17 4.01
C ALA A 42 15.09 1.98 5.47
N THR A 43 13.86 1.51 5.70
CA THR A 43 13.31 1.38 7.05
C THR A 43 13.76 0.10 7.76
N GLY A 44 14.24 -0.89 7.01
CA GLY A 44 14.59 -2.22 7.53
C GLY A 44 13.41 -3.12 7.90
N TRP A 45 12.17 -2.62 7.77
CA TRP A 45 10.95 -3.31 8.23
C TRP A 45 10.73 -4.65 7.55
N CYS A 46 10.94 -4.71 6.24
CA CYS A 46 10.74 -5.91 5.43
C CYS A 46 12.03 -6.69 5.19
N SER A 47 13.06 -6.51 6.02
CA SER A 47 14.36 -7.18 5.83
C SER A 47 14.27 -8.71 5.87
N GLN A 48 13.30 -9.26 6.59
CA GLN A 48 12.98 -10.70 6.61
C GLN A 48 11.94 -11.10 5.54
N GLY A 49 11.40 -10.12 4.82
CA GLY A 49 10.28 -10.29 3.91
C GLY A 49 9.05 -9.50 4.36
N CYS A 50 8.22 -9.17 3.39
CA CYS A 50 6.86 -8.69 3.57
C CYS A 50 6.05 -9.24 2.39
N GLN A 51 4.79 -9.56 2.63
CA GLN A 51 3.86 -9.92 1.57
C GLN A 51 3.03 -8.69 1.18
N ALA A 52 2.89 -8.43 -0.11
CA ALA A 52 1.98 -7.45 -0.66
C ALA A 52 0.90 -8.13 -1.48
N ILE A 53 -0.32 -7.61 -1.40
CA ILE A 53 -1.43 -7.97 -2.30
C ILE A 53 -1.83 -6.72 -3.06
N VAL A 54 -2.05 -6.88 -4.36
CA VAL A 54 -2.54 -5.80 -5.20
C VAL A 54 -4.06 -5.91 -5.28
N ASP A 55 -4.78 -4.92 -4.76
CA ASP A 55 -6.24 -4.98 -4.62
C ASP A 55 -6.90 -3.70 -5.14
N MET A 56 -7.41 -3.74 -6.38
CA MET A 56 -8.17 -2.63 -6.97
C MET A 56 -9.46 -2.28 -6.18
N GLY A 57 -9.93 -3.21 -5.34
CA GLY A 57 -11.08 -3.00 -4.46
C GLY A 57 -10.75 -2.28 -3.15
N THR A 58 -9.48 -1.98 -2.90
CA THR A 58 -9.03 -1.21 -1.73
C THR A 58 -8.65 0.20 -2.17
N PHE A 59 -9.17 1.22 -1.51
CA PHE A 59 -8.87 2.60 -1.88
C PHE A 59 -7.48 3.04 -1.37
N LEU A 60 -7.15 2.67 -0.13
CA LEU A 60 -5.97 3.13 0.61
C LEU A 60 -4.77 2.17 0.43
N LEU A 61 -3.60 2.61 0.89
CA LEU A 61 -2.47 1.73 1.15
C LEU A 61 -2.62 1.12 2.55
N ALA A 62 -2.91 -0.17 2.64
CA ALA A 62 -2.98 -0.84 3.93
C ALA A 62 -1.57 -1.25 4.37
N VAL A 63 -1.10 -0.65 5.45
CA VAL A 63 0.21 -0.88 6.07
C VAL A 63 0.03 -1.81 7.26
N SER A 64 0.94 -2.77 7.44
CA SER A 64 0.91 -3.64 8.62
C SER A 64 0.85 -2.81 9.91
N GLN A 65 -0.10 -3.15 10.79
CA GLN A 65 -0.35 -2.41 12.03
C GLN A 65 0.92 -2.18 12.87
N GLN A 66 1.86 -3.11 12.84
CA GLN A 66 3.10 -3.04 13.61
C GLN A 66 4.05 -1.92 13.14
N TYR A 67 3.86 -1.43 11.91
CA TYR A 67 4.63 -0.32 11.36
C TYR A 67 3.85 0.99 11.30
N MET A 68 2.55 0.98 11.59
CA MET A 68 1.68 2.15 11.40
C MET A 68 2.17 3.36 12.22
N THR A 69 2.48 3.18 13.50
CA THR A 69 2.98 4.27 14.36
C THR A 69 4.31 4.83 13.84
N SER A 70 5.26 3.94 13.51
CA SER A 70 6.56 4.35 12.96
C SER A 70 6.41 5.02 11.60
N PHE A 71 5.45 4.59 10.78
CA PHE A 71 5.13 5.18 9.49
C PHE A 71 4.60 6.61 9.64
N LEU A 72 3.61 6.82 10.52
CA LEU A 72 3.05 8.16 10.77
C LEU A 72 4.13 9.12 11.32
N GLN A 73 4.96 8.64 12.23
CA GLN A 73 6.10 9.41 12.76
C GLN A 73 7.11 9.75 11.67
N SER A 74 7.52 8.76 10.85
CA SER A 74 8.54 8.95 9.80
C SER A 74 8.04 9.80 8.63
N THR A 75 6.74 9.81 8.38
CA THR A 75 6.13 10.68 7.38
C THR A 75 5.90 12.10 7.90
N GLY A 76 5.99 12.33 9.21
CA GLY A 76 5.68 13.63 9.80
C GLY A 76 4.19 13.97 9.78
N ALA A 77 3.32 12.98 9.61
CA ALA A 77 1.87 13.18 9.71
C ALA A 77 1.49 13.55 11.14
N GLN A 78 0.73 14.62 11.29
CA GLN A 78 0.24 15.11 12.58
C GLN A 78 -1.29 15.01 12.59
N GLN A 79 -1.86 14.58 13.70
CA GLN A 79 -3.30 14.72 13.91
C GLN A 79 -3.60 16.18 14.26
N ASN A 80 -4.64 16.75 13.66
CA ASN A 80 -5.09 18.09 14.02
C ASN A 80 -5.88 17.99 15.33
N GLU A 81 -5.22 18.22 16.45
CA GLU A 81 -5.84 18.18 17.78
C GLU A 81 -6.62 19.47 18.12
N ASN A 82 -6.43 20.55 17.33
CA ASN A 82 -6.90 21.89 17.69
C ASN A 82 -8.16 22.36 16.93
N GLY A 83 -8.68 21.59 15.97
CA GLY A 83 -9.87 21.97 15.20
C GLY A 83 -9.66 23.21 14.32
N ASP A 84 -8.41 23.60 14.06
CA ASP A 84 -8.09 24.70 13.15
C ASP A 84 -8.52 24.28 11.74
N ASN A 85 -9.46 25.02 11.13
CA ASN A 85 -10.00 24.79 9.78
C ASN A 85 -8.98 25.03 8.65
N ASN A 86 -7.69 25.11 8.98
CA ASN A 86 -6.61 25.25 8.02
C ASN A 86 -6.31 23.89 7.38
N ASN A 87 -6.68 23.77 6.10
CA ASN A 87 -6.18 22.82 5.10
C ASN A 87 -5.59 21.51 5.68
N TYR A 88 -6.45 20.63 6.20
CA TYR A 88 -6.01 19.33 6.68
C TYR A 88 -5.57 18.46 5.51
N CYS A 89 -4.43 17.80 5.66
CA CYS A 89 -3.88 16.93 4.65
C CYS A 89 -4.05 15.47 5.08
N MET A 90 -4.68 14.69 4.23
CA MET A 90 -5.00 13.29 4.52
C MET A 90 -3.96 12.37 3.89
N LEU A 91 -3.48 11.41 4.69
CA LEU A 91 -2.70 10.30 4.17
C LEU A 91 -3.64 9.22 3.66
N GLY A 92 -3.40 8.74 2.45
CA GLY A 92 -4.15 7.63 1.84
C GLY A 92 -3.71 6.26 2.37
N ILE A 93 -3.63 6.09 3.70
CA ILE A 93 -3.16 4.87 4.35
C ILE A 93 -4.18 4.35 5.36
N GLU A 94 -4.13 3.05 5.64
CA GLU A 94 -4.88 2.42 6.72
C GLU A 94 -4.05 1.31 7.37
N ALA A 95 -4.43 0.87 8.57
CA ALA A 95 -3.78 -0.26 9.23
C ALA A 95 -4.37 -1.58 8.74
N SER A 96 -3.52 -2.51 8.29
CA SER A 96 -3.93 -3.88 8.04
C SER A 96 -3.81 -4.71 9.33
N TYR A 97 -4.92 -5.38 9.68
CA TYR A 97 -5.04 -6.29 10.83
C TYR A 97 -4.95 -7.75 10.41
N LEU A 98 -4.60 -7.99 9.14
CA LEU A 98 -4.71 -9.27 8.48
C LEU A 98 -3.37 -10.01 8.56
N PRO A 99 -3.36 -11.26 9.04
CA PRO A 99 -2.18 -12.09 8.94
C PRO A 99 -1.98 -12.52 7.48
N SER A 100 -0.73 -12.59 7.05
CA SER A 100 -0.36 -13.35 5.85
C SER A 100 -0.46 -14.85 6.14
N SER A 101 -0.58 -15.66 5.09
CA SER A 101 -0.51 -17.12 5.22
C SER A 101 0.87 -17.62 5.67
N SER A 102 1.92 -16.82 5.49
CA SER A 102 3.31 -17.12 5.84
C SER A 102 3.77 -16.53 7.17
N GLY A 103 2.94 -15.72 7.83
CA GLY A 103 3.30 -14.99 9.06
C GLY A 103 4.07 -13.69 8.84
N GLU A 104 4.51 -13.42 7.61
CA GLU A 104 5.14 -12.16 7.21
C GLU A 104 4.19 -10.95 7.31
N PRO A 105 4.71 -9.72 7.48
CA PRO A 105 3.88 -8.52 7.51
C PRO A 105 3.13 -8.33 6.20
N LEU A 106 1.80 -8.19 6.28
CA LEU A 106 0.93 -8.08 5.10
C LEU A 106 0.60 -6.63 4.74
N TRP A 107 0.77 -6.30 3.47
CA TRP A 107 0.45 -5.01 2.87
C TRP A 107 -0.62 -5.17 1.79
N ILE A 108 -1.49 -4.18 1.66
CA ILE A 108 -2.49 -4.14 0.57
C ILE A 108 -2.28 -2.87 -0.24
N LEU A 109 -1.91 -3.05 -1.49
CA LEU A 109 -1.64 -1.98 -2.45
C LEU A 109 -2.94 -1.64 -3.18
N GLY A 110 -3.65 -0.64 -2.64
CA GLY A 110 -4.91 -0.15 -3.20
C GLY A 110 -4.75 0.94 -4.25
N ASN A 111 -5.84 1.65 -4.53
CA ASN A 111 -5.94 2.65 -5.61
C ASN A 111 -4.99 3.84 -5.44
N VAL A 112 -4.63 4.21 -4.21
CA VAL A 112 -3.60 5.23 -3.96
C VAL A 112 -2.25 4.83 -4.56
N PHE A 113 -1.90 3.54 -4.54
CA PHE A 113 -0.71 3.01 -5.22
C PHE A 113 -0.97 2.79 -6.72
N LEU A 114 -2.07 2.11 -7.06
CA LEU A 114 -2.36 1.70 -8.43
C LEU A 114 -2.56 2.86 -9.41
N LYS A 115 -3.02 4.03 -8.95
CA LYS A 115 -3.15 5.20 -9.83
C LYS A 115 -1.80 5.71 -10.35
N GLU A 116 -0.71 5.44 -9.63
CA GLU A 116 0.64 5.88 -9.99
C GLU A 116 1.30 4.96 -11.03
N TYR A 117 0.76 3.75 -11.20
CA TYR A 117 1.35 2.72 -12.06
C TYR A 117 0.34 2.15 -13.05
N TYR A 118 0.72 2.07 -14.31
CA TYR A 118 0.12 1.11 -15.22
C TYR A 118 0.46 -0.30 -14.74
N SER A 119 -0.56 -1.06 -14.38
CA SER A 119 -0.43 -2.38 -13.75
C SER A 119 -0.92 -3.47 -14.70
N VAL A 120 -0.11 -4.49 -14.96
CA VAL A 120 -0.45 -5.66 -15.78
C VAL A 120 -0.59 -6.86 -14.88
N PHE A 121 -1.78 -7.48 -14.91
CA PHE A 121 -2.11 -8.68 -14.15
C PHE A 121 -2.11 -9.88 -15.09
N ASP A 122 -0.98 -10.54 -15.23
CA ASP A 122 -0.84 -11.67 -16.14
C ASP A 122 -0.98 -12.98 -15.36
N VAL A 123 -2.23 -13.45 -15.33
CA VAL A 123 -2.65 -14.68 -14.68
C VAL A 123 -2.02 -15.91 -15.35
N ALA A 124 -1.78 -15.87 -16.67
CA ALA A 124 -1.26 -17.01 -17.41
C ALA A 124 0.18 -17.33 -17.00
N ASN A 125 0.96 -16.30 -16.67
CA ASN A 125 2.36 -16.42 -16.26
C ASN A 125 2.58 -16.19 -14.76
N ASN A 126 1.51 -16.04 -13.96
CA ASN A 126 1.54 -15.85 -12.51
C ASN A 126 2.44 -14.69 -12.04
N HIS A 127 2.29 -13.53 -12.69
CA HIS A 127 3.07 -12.34 -12.34
C HIS A 127 2.25 -11.06 -12.47
N VAL A 128 2.71 -10.03 -11.76
CA VAL A 128 2.18 -8.67 -11.84
C VAL A 128 3.32 -7.74 -12.26
N GLY A 129 3.06 -6.90 -13.26
CA GLY A 129 4.00 -5.90 -13.75
C GLY A 129 3.54 -4.49 -13.45
N PHE A 130 4.47 -3.60 -13.13
CA PHE A 130 4.20 -2.19 -12.88
C PHE A 130 5.09 -1.32 -13.78
N ALA A 131 4.50 -0.33 -14.43
CA ALA A 131 5.19 0.74 -15.14
C ALA A 131 4.63 2.08 -14.68
N LEU A 132 5.45 3.14 -14.65
CA LEU A 132 4.95 4.47 -14.27
C LEU A 132 3.80 4.90 -15.19
N SER A 133 2.71 5.36 -14.59
CA SER A 133 1.60 5.93 -15.35
C SER A 133 2.02 7.24 -15.99
N THR A 134 1.53 7.52 -17.20
CA THR A 134 1.76 8.80 -17.89
C THR A 134 1.21 9.98 -17.10
N LEU A 135 0.15 9.76 -16.30
CA LEU A 135 -0.40 10.75 -15.37
C LEU A 135 0.60 11.14 -14.27
N THR A 136 1.40 10.19 -13.78
CA THR A 136 2.43 10.41 -12.76
C THR A 136 3.64 11.11 -13.35
N SER A 137 4.07 10.71 -14.55
CA SER A 137 5.20 11.35 -15.24
C SER A 137 4.93 12.83 -15.60
N ALA A 138 3.66 13.22 -15.73
CA ALA A 138 3.24 14.60 -16.01
C ALA A 138 3.00 15.43 -14.74
N ARG A 139 3.02 14.82 -13.54
CA ARG A 139 2.75 15.49 -12.26
C ARG A 139 4.07 15.81 -11.56
N GLN A 140 4.52 17.05 -11.66
CA GLN A 140 5.34 17.64 -10.61
C GLN A 140 4.41 17.73 -9.37
N LEU A 141 4.39 16.69 -8.54
CA LEU A 141 3.63 16.73 -7.30
C LEU A 141 4.13 17.93 -6.50
N PRO A 142 3.26 18.91 -6.16
CA PRO A 142 3.66 19.91 -5.21
C PRO A 142 3.87 19.17 -3.89
N ALA A 143 5.12 19.02 -3.47
CA ALA A 143 5.50 18.57 -2.13
C ALA A 143 5.00 19.51 -1.00
N ALA A 144 4.04 20.39 -1.30
CA ALA A 144 3.54 21.47 -0.46
C ALA A 144 2.17 21.17 0.17
N ALA A 145 1.54 20.02 -0.06
CA ALA A 145 0.17 19.79 0.42
C ALA A 145 0.05 19.47 1.93
N CYS A 146 1.11 18.97 2.58
CA CYS A 146 1.07 18.52 3.98
C CYS A 146 2.19 19.13 4.87
N ASN A 147 3.03 20.08 4.39
CA ASN A 147 4.30 20.43 5.08
C ASN A 147 5.15 19.19 5.45
N LEU A 148 5.06 18.11 4.66
CA LEU A 148 5.90 16.94 4.87
C LEU A 148 7.35 17.34 4.55
N PRO A 149 8.35 16.78 5.25
CA PRO A 149 9.71 16.80 4.77
C PRO A 149 9.70 16.47 3.28
N LYS A 150 10.46 17.21 2.45
CA LYS A 150 10.49 17.01 0.98
C LYS A 150 10.87 15.59 0.56
N ASP A 151 11.39 14.80 1.51
CA ASP A 151 11.80 13.41 1.38
C ASP A 151 10.76 12.42 1.94
N SER A 152 9.57 12.86 2.35
CA SER A 152 8.55 11.97 2.89
C SER A 152 7.85 11.22 1.76
N ALA A 153 7.82 9.89 1.88
CA ALA A 153 7.39 8.91 0.86
C ALA A 153 6.05 9.16 0.16
N ILE A 154 5.20 10.05 0.69
CA ILE A 154 3.86 10.31 0.16
C ILE A 154 3.86 11.45 -0.86
N ALA A 155 4.83 12.36 -0.81
CA ALA A 155 4.98 13.46 -1.76
C ALA A 155 5.75 13.07 -3.04
N LEU A 156 6.41 11.90 -3.04
CA LEU A 156 7.28 11.43 -4.12
C LEU A 156 6.98 9.96 -4.51
N MET A 157 5.71 9.63 -4.73
CA MET A 157 5.36 8.35 -5.33
C MET A 157 5.84 8.11 -6.79
N PRO A 158 6.72 8.90 -7.46
CA PRO A 158 7.35 8.42 -8.70
C PRO A 158 8.78 7.84 -8.61
N LEU A 159 9.50 7.84 -7.48
CA LEU A 159 10.95 7.51 -7.52
C LEU A 159 11.46 6.32 -6.68
N TRP A 160 10.63 5.70 -5.83
CA TRP A 160 11.14 4.74 -4.83
C TRP A 160 10.89 3.25 -5.13
N LEU A 161 10.12 2.91 -6.18
CA LEU A 161 10.07 1.53 -6.70
C LEU A 161 11.14 1.29 -7.78
N ARG A 162 12.37 1.76 -7.54
CA ARG A 162 13.57 1.36 -8.29
C ARG A 162 14.38 0.38 -7.44
N ALA A 163 13.83 -0.80 -7.21
CA ALA A 163 14.55 -2.04 -6.87
C ALA A 163 13.54 -3.10 -6.40
N ALA A 164 12.99 -3.87 -7.35
CA ALA A 164 12.59 -5.27 -7.17
C ALA A 164 12.04 -5.87 -8.51
N PHE A 165 12.69 -5.55 -9.63
CA PHE A 165 12.67 -6.36 -10.85
C PHE A 165 14.10 -6.45 -11.38
#